data_AF-A0A7S4NHX7-F1
#
_entry.id   AF-A0A7S4NHX7-F1
#
_cell.length_a   1.000
_cell.length_b   1.000
_cell.length_c   1.000
_cell.angle_alpha   90.00
_cell.angle_beta   90.00
_cell.angle_gamma   90.00
#
_symmetry.space_group_name_H-M   'P 1'
#
loop_
_entity.id
_entity.type
_entity.pdbx_description
1 polymer ?
#
loop_
_entity_poly.entity_id
_entity_poly.type
_entity_poly.pdbx_seq_one_letter_code
_entity_poly.pdbx_strand_id
1 'polypeptide(L)'
;VGTVGHKLLKGRSVSKKIEVEKGNFLEVNCKVKYLSFSAHADAKGILQLIRQLDPRNVMLVHGEKGKMETLKKTIQKDFQNKIPVYNPPNGTTVKISMGDYLPVKISMKMIK
;
A
#
# COMPACT_ATOMS: atom_id res chain seq x y z
N VAL A 1 7.00 0.82 -12.15
CA VAL A 1 7.43 -0.05 -13.28
C VAL A 1 7.40 0.82 -14.53
N GLY A 2 8.51 0.94 -15.28
CA GLY A 2 8.54 1.77 -16.50
C GLY A 2 9.56 2.91 -16.50
N THR A 3 10.27 3.15 -15.40
CA THR A 3 11.33 4.16 -15.34
C THR A 3 12.68 3.58 -15.79
N VAL A 4 13.59 4.44 -16.25
CA VAL A 4 14.97 4.08 -16.58
C VAL A 4 15.68 3.44 -15.38
N GLY A 5 15.45 3.95 -14.16
CA GLY A 5 15.97 3.37 -12.92
C GLY A 5 15.50 1.92 -12.68
N HIS A 6 14.23 1.61 -12.97
CA HIS A 6 13.74 0.22 -12.87
C HIS A 6 14.35 -0.70 -13.93
N LYS A 7 14.62 -0.16 -15.13
CA LYS A 7 15.32 -0.89 -16.20
C LYS A 7 16.78 -1.18 -15.80
N LEU A 8 17.46 -0.19 -15.24
CA LEU A 8 18.81 -0.30 -14.67
C LEU A 8 18.91 -1.41 -13.62
N LEU A 9 17.96 -1.46 -12.68
CA LEU A 9 17.94 -2.47 -11.62
C LEU A 9 17.62 -3.88 -12.13
N LYS A 10 16.79 -4.01 -13.18
CA LYS A 10 16.49 -5.30 -13.82
C LYS A 10 17.67 -5.84 -14.64
N GLY A 11 18.47 -4.95 -15.24
CA GLY A 11 19.65 -5.28 -16.03
C GLY A 11 20.87 -5.70 -15.21
N ARG A 12 20.65 -6.52 -14.17
CA ARG A 12 21.51 -6.82 -13.01
C ARG A 12 22.92 -7.39 -13.27
N SER A 13 23.43 -7.34 -14.50
CA SER A 13 24.77 -7.79 -14.83
C SER A 13 25.52 -6.69 -15.57
N VAL A 14 26.68 -6.38 -15.00
CA VAL A 14 27.77 -5.53 -15.49
C VAL A 14 27.84 -5.51 -17.02
N SER A 15 27.98 -4.32 -17.61
CA SER A 15 28.11 -4.06 -19.07
C SER A 15 26.83 -4.29 -19.89
N LYS A 16 25.81 -3.46 -19.69
CA LYS A 16 24.70 -3.32 -20.66
C LYS A 16 24.45 -1.86 -21.02
N LYS A 17 24.43 -1.61 -22.33
CA LYS A 17 23.88 -0.38 -22.91
C LYS A 17 22.40 -0.30 -22.58
N ILE A 18 22.01 0.74 -21.86
CA ILE A 18 20.62 1.05 -21.55
C ILE A 18 20.18 2.23 -22.40
N GLU A 19 19.01 2.10 -23.00
CA GLU A 19 18.37 3.20 -23.70
C GLU A 19 17.75 4.18 -22.69
N VAL A 20 18.28 5.41 -22.67
CA VAL A 20 17.78 6.49 -21.80
C VAL A 20 16.69 7.27 -22.54
N GLU A 21 16.91 7.51 -23.84
CA GLU A 21 16.00 8.18 -24.77
C GLU A 21 16.06 7.47 -26.14
N LYS A 22 15.08 7.70 -27.01
CA LYS A 22 15.01 7.02 -28.33
C LYS A 22 16.32 7.19 -29.10
N GLY A 23 17.06 6.10 -29.27
CA GLY A 23 18.35 6.07 -29.97
C GLY A 23 19.58 6.47 -29.15
N ASN A 24 19.40 6.95 -27.91
CA ASN A 24 20.49 7.31 -27.01
C ASN A 24 20.75 6.18 -26.01
N PHE A 25 21.86 5.46 -26.22
CA PHE A 25 22.30 4.35 -25.37
C PHE A 25 23.47 4.77 -24.49
N LEU A 26 23.34 4.51 -23.18
CA LEU A 26 24.39 4.77 -22.20
C LEU A 26 24.97 3.45 -21.68
N GLU A 27 26.29 3.35 -21.62
CA GLU A 27 26.98 2.20 -21.07
C GLU A 27 27.22 2.36 -19.57
N VAL A 28 26.77 1.37 -18.79
CA VAL A 28 26.85 1.42 -17.32
C VAL A 28 28.06 0.63 -16.85
N ASN A 29 29.12 1.35 -16.49
CA ASN A 29 30.38 0.79 -16.00
C ASN A 29 30.47 0.72 -14.47
N CYS A 30 29.44 1.20 -13.76
CA CYS A 30 29.39 1.18 -12.30
C CYS A 30 28.52 0.03 -11.77
N LYS A 31 28.80 -0.40 -10.52
CA LYS A 31 27.98 -1.41 -9.83
C LYS A 31 26.69 -0.77 -9.34
N VAL A 32 25.56 -1.23 -9.86
CA VAL A 32 24.23 -0.79 -9.42
C VAL A 32 23.72 -1.75 -8.35
N LYS A 33 23.42 -1.23 -7.14
CA LYS A 33 22.74 -1.97 -6.07
C LYS A 33 21.45 -1.25 -5.68
N TYR A 34 20.38 -2.03 -5.54
CA TYR A 34 19.14 -1.54 -4.94
C TYR A 34 19.27 -1.59 -3.42
N LEU A 35 19.19 -0.43 -2.77
CA LEU A 35 19.06 -0.32 -1.32
C LEU A 35 17.63 0.12 -1.01
N SER A 36 16.91 -0.67 -0.21
CA SER A 36 15.53 -0.40 0.14
C SER A 36 15.47 0.51 1.38
N PHE A 37 15.76 1.79 1.19
CA PHE A 37 15.45 2.83 2.19
C PHE A 37 14.01 3.29 2.00
N SER A 38 13.05 2.38 2.13
CA SER A 38 11.64 2.74 2.08
C SER A 38 11.21 3.16 3.47
N ALA A 39 11.02 4.46 3.69
CA ALA A 39 10.23 5.01 4.80
C ALA A 39 8.71 4.72 4.64
N HIS A 40 8.34 3.85 3.70
CA HIS A 40 6.97 3.44 3.47
C HIS A 40 6.56 2.43 4.55
N ALA A 41 5.32 2.56 5.02
CA ALA A 41 4.74 1.65 5.99
C ALA A 41 4.95 0.19 5.55
N ASP A 42 5.61 -0.58 6.41
CA ASP A 42 5.88 -1.99 6.18
C ASP A 42 4.61 -2.82 6.48
N ALA A 43 4.53 -4.02 5.92
CA ALA A 43 3.35 -4.87 6.11
C ALA A 43 3.08 -5.16 7.60
N LYS A 44 4.13 -5.27 8.43
CA LYS A 44 4.00 -5.48 9.88
C LYS A 44 3.44 -4.25 10.58
N GLY A 45 3.94 -3.06 10.28
CA GLY A 45 3.43 -1.81 10.85
C GLY A 45 1.97 -1.57 10.48
N ILE A 46 1.57 -1.81 9.22
CA ILE A 46 0.17 -1.69 8.79
C ILE A 46 -0.72 -2.68 9.57
N LEU A 47 -0.32 -3.94 9.70
CA LEU A 47 -1.08 -4.94 10.46
C LEU A 47 -1.19 -4.56 11.94
N GLN A 48 -0.11 -4.08 12.54
CA GLN A 48 -0.11 -3.63 13.93
C GLN A 48 -1.07 -2.45 14.13
N LEU A 49 -1.08 -1.49 13.20
CA LEU A 49 -1.99 -0.35 13.25
C LEU A 49 -3.46 -0.79 13.17
N ILE A 50 -3.81 -1.70 12.27
CA ILE A 50 -5.17 -2.24 12.17
C ILE A 50 -5.57 -2.95 13.46
N ARG A 51 -4.66 -3.71 14.09
CA ARG A 51 -4.93 -4.37 15.37
C ARG A 51 -5.16 -3.37 16.51
N GLN A 52 -4.42 -2.26 16.52
CA GLN A 52 -4.56 -1.22 17.55
C GLN A 52 -5.84 -0.41 17.40
N LEU A 53 -6.27 -0.14 16.16
CA LEU A 53 -7.45 0.67 15.89
C LEU A 53 -8.77 -0.11 15.94
N ASP A 54 -8.72 -1.44 15.78
CA ASP A 54 -9.88 -2.33 15.63
C ASP A 54 -11.00 -1.74 14.72
N PRO A 55 -10.66 -1.40 13.46
CA PRO A 55 -11.58 -0.69 12.59
C PRO A 55 -12.71 -1.60 12.11
N ARG A 56 -13.91 -1.03 11.91
CA ARG A 56 -15.04 -1.77 11.34
C ARG A 56 -14.88 -2.10 9.86
N ASN A 57 -14.09 -1.33 9.11
CA ASN A 57 -13.85 -1.49 7.69
C ASN A 57 -12.44 -1.02 7.34
N VAL A 58 -11.76 -1.70 6.40
CA VAL A 58 -10.42 -1.32 5.91
C VAL A 58 -10.44 -1.14 4.40
N MET A 59 -9.86 -0.06 3.88
CA MET A 59 -9.74 0.18 2.43
C MET A 59 -8.27 0.41 2.06
N LEU A 60 -7.76 -0.42 1.15
CA LEU A 60 -6.40 -0.33 0.62
C LEU A 60 -6.39 0.52 -0.65
N VAL A 61 -5.55 1.55 -0.65
CA VAL A 61 -5.37 2.50 -1.75
C VAL A 61 -3.88 2.78 -2.00
N HIS A 62 -3.54 3.44 -3.11
CA HIS A 62 -2.17 3.88 -3.44
C HIS A 62 -1.09 2.78 -3.34
N GLY A 63 -1.42 1.54 -3.69
CA GLY A 63 -0.49 0.43 -3.72
C GLY A 63 -0.38 -0.24 -5.07
N GLU A 64 0.69 -1.04 -5.24
CA GLU A 64 0.81 -1.92 -6.40
C GLU A 64 -0.25 -3.03 -6.32
N LYS A 65 -1.02 -3.23 -7.40
CA LYS A 65 -2.17 -4.16 -7.44
C LYS A 65 -1.88 -5.53 -6.83
N GLY A 66 -0.80 -6.20 -7.27
CA GLY A 66 -0.46 -7.54 -6.77
C GLY A 66 -0.08 -7.57 -5.28
N LYS A 67 0.60 -6.52 -4.79
CA LYS A 67 0.95 -6.40 -3.38
C LYS A 67 -0.28 -6.10 -2.52
N MET A 68 -1.18 -5.26 -3.00
CA MET A 68 -2.44 -4.96 -2.31
C MET A 68 -3.33 -6.20 -2.19
N GLU A 69 -3.44 -7.03 -3.24
CA GLU A 69 -4.17 -8.30 -3.17
C GLU A 69 -3.57 -9.25 -2.14
N THR A 70 -2.25 -9.31 -2.06
CA THR A 70 -1.55 -10.13 -1.07
C THR A 70 -1.82 -9.61 0.35
N LEU A 71 -1.67 -8.30 0.56
CA LEU A 71 -1.92 -7.67 1.86
C LEU A 71 -3.37 -7.82 2.32
N LYS A 72 -4.33 -7.66 1.39
CA LYS A 72 -5.76 -7.89 1.65
C LYS A 72 -6.01 -9.29 2.20
N LYS A 73 -5.48 -10.33 1.53
CA LYS A 73 -5.60 -11.73 1.98
C LYS A 73 -4.97 -11.95 3.36
N THR A 74 -3.82 -11.33 3.63
CA THR A 74 -3.17 -11.41 4.94
C THR A 74 -4.04 -10.79 6.04
N ILE A 75 -4.58 -9.59 5.83
CA ILE A 75 -5.48 -8.93 6.80
C ILE A 75 -6.73 -9.79 7.02
N GLN A 76 -7.37 -10.26 5.95
CA GLN A 76 -8.55 -11.12 6.07
C GLN A 76 -8.28 -12.39 6.89
N LYS A 77 -7.11 -13.04 6.68
CA LYS A 77 -6.70 -14.22 7.44
C LYS A 77 -6.44 -13.91 8.91
N ASP A 78 -5.67 -12.86 9.21
CA ASP A 78 -5.29 -12.48 10.57
C ASP A 78 -6.50 -12.12 11.43
N PHE A 79 -7.51 -11.49 10.82
CA PHE A 79 -8.74 -11.07 11.50
C PHE A 79 -9.90 -12.06 11.29
N GLN A 80 -9.64 -13.28 10.81
CA GLN A 80 -10.64 -14.34 10.65
C GLN A 80 -11.88 -13.91 9.85
N ASN A 81 -11.69 -13.10 8.80
CA ASN A 81 -12.77 -12.51 7.98
C ASN A 81 -13.80 -11.67 8.74
N LYS A 82 -13.49 -11.19 9.96
CA LYS A 82 -14.40 -10.35 10.76
C LYS A 82 -14.52 -8.92 10.23
N ILE A 83 -13.47 -8.42 9.58
CA ILE A 83 -13.41 -7.04 9.08
C ILE A 83 -13.45 -7.06 7.54
N PRO A 84 -14.40 -6.36 6.91
CA PRO A 84 -14.40 -6.14 5.47
C PRO A 84 -13.16 -5.37 5.02
N VAL A 85 -12.45 -5.92 4.02
CA VAL A 85 -11.27 -5.29 3.42
C VAL A 85 -11.54 -5.01 1.94
N TYR A 86 -11.41 -3.76 1.54
CA TYR A 86 -11.65 -3.28 0.18
C TYR A 86 -10.34 -2.90 -0.50
N ASN A 87 -10.26 -3.07 -1.81
CA ASN A 87 -9.15 -2.62 -2.65
C ASN A 87 -9.67 -2.15 -4.03
N PRO A 88 -10.47 -1.07 -4.04
CA PRO A 88 -11.16 -0.62 -5.24
C PRO A 88 -10.18 -0.15 -6.34
N PRO A 89 -10.51 -0.36 -7.62
CA PRO A 89 -9.81 0.32 -8.71
C PRO A 89 -10.00 1.84 -8.65
N ASN A 90 -9.06 2.57 -9.25
CA ASN A 90 -9.16 4.04 -9.35
C ASN A 90 -10.45 4.47 -10.04
N GLY A 91 -11.10 5.51 -9.52
CA GLY A 91 -12.35 6.06 -10.08
C GLY A 91 -13.61 5.25 -9.77
N THR A 92 -13.53 4.23 -8.90
CA THR A 92 -14.71 3.47 -8.48
C THR A 92 -15.29 3.98 -7.16
N THR A 93 -16.60 3.83 -6.99
CA THR A 93 -17.31 4.20 -5.76
C THR A 93 -17.58 2.94 -4.93
N VAL A 94 -17.22 2.97 -3.65
CA VAL A 94 -17.49 1.88 -2.70
C VAL A 94 -18.57 2.35 -1.72
N LYS A 95 -19.63 1.56 -1.57
CA LYS A 95 -20.65 1.78 -0.53
C LYS A 95 -20.26 1.00 0.72
N ILE A 96 -20.15 1.70 1.85
CA ILE A 96 -19.83 1.10 3.15
C ILE A 96 -21.07 1.21 4.03
N SER A 97 -21.52 0.10 4.59
CA SER A 97 -22.61 0.10 5.57
C SER A 97 -22.10 0.70 6.88
N MET A 98 -22.79 1.75 7.34
CA MET A 98 -22.60 2.29 8.68
C MET A 98 -23.37 1.42 9.67
N GLY A 99 -22.82 1.21 10.87
CA GLY A 99 -23.56 0.58 11.96
C GLY A 99 -24.63 1.50 12.55
N ASP A 100 -25.41 0.96 13.48
CA ASP A 100 -26.54 1.69 14.09
C ASP A 100 -26.10 3.01 14.73
N TYR A 101 -26.93 4.04 14.52
CA TYR A 101 -26.75 5.34 15.15
C TYR A 101 -27.05 5.19 16.65
N LEU A 102 -26.03 5.37 17.49
CA LEU A 102 -26.20 5.35 18.94
C LEU A 102 -26.34 6.79 19.45
N PRO A 103 -27.54 7.26 19.84
CA PRO A 103 -27.70 8.59 20.40
C PRO A 103 -27.00 8.66 21.76
N VAL A 104 -25.94 9.46 21.86
CA VAL A 104 -25.24 9.71 23.13
C VAL A 104 -25.91 10.89 23.83
N LYS A 105 -26.46 10.67 25.03
CA LYS A 105 -26.98 11.74 25.87
C LYS A 105 -25.84 12.33 26.71
N ILE A 106 -25.61 13.63 26.57
CA ILE A 106 -24.65 14.36 27.41
C ILE A 106 -25.42 14.93 28.60
N SER A 107 -24.89 14.73 29.81
CA SER A 107 -25.46 15.35 31.00
C SER A 107 -25.20 16.86 30.97
N MET A 108 -26.26 17.67 31.06
CA MET A 108 -26.16 19.13 31.16
C MET A 108 -25.31 19.60 32.36
N LYS A 109 -25.11 18.74 33.37
CA LYS A 109 -24.21 19.04 34.51
C LYS A 109 -22.72 19.06 34.14
N MET A 110 -22.34 18.45 33.01
CA MET A 110 -20.96 18.42 32.50
C MET A 110 -20.67 19.54 31.48
N ILE A 111 -21.71 20.24 31.03
CA ILE A 111 -21.60 21.42 30.15
C ILE A 111 -21.73 22.63 31.08
N LYS A 112 -20.60 23.13 31.55
CA LYS A 112 -20.52 24.35 32.36
C LYS A 112 -20.43 25.57 31.46
#